data_AF-A0A7J6EUM8-F1
#
_entry.id   AF-A0A7J6EUM8-F1
#
_cell.length_a   1.000
_cell.length_b   1.000
_cell.length_c   1.000
_cell.angle_alpha   90.00
_cell.angle_beta   90.00
_cell.angle_gamma   90.00
#
_symmetry.space_group_name_H-M   'P 1'
#
loop_
_entity.id
_entity.type
_entity.pdbx_description
1 polymer ?
#
loop_
_entity_poly.entity_id
_entity_poly.type
_entity_poly.pdbx_seq_one_letter_code
_entity_poly.pdbx_strand_id
1 'polypeptide(L)'
;MSRIMLVSLFVATLVASAYGSSYYPLITNEIHLIRPKSGSGGTPVNGLSCLSWRFGVETNNIINWKTVPLSCEDYIGHYMLGSQYRKDSKTINKEAFFHASSLNISKNGNDAWVFDIDETTLSNLPYYAENGFGAVPYNATKFNEWVFTGNAPALPESLKLYNKLVNLGVKIVFITGRTEDQRDVTEANLKAVGYNTWDRLVLKHGKTAVEYKSAQRKKVEEDGYRIIGNSGDQWSDLLGTNIGLRTFKLPDPMYYIVAKVKGSDFPVISNQIHLLRPQSGSGGGHVKGVSCLSWRYGVETNSIINWKTIPVACEDYVGHYMLGDQYRKDSKAINDEAFLYVKTLNLSKNAANDVVWVFDIDETTLSNLPYYAQHGFGVERFNATSFNEWVFTGKALALPESLKLYKKLVRLKVKIVFLTGRTEDQRTVTETNLRSVGYNSWDKLLLKGKNFVGKPAAEYKSAQRKILEKEGYKIIGNMGDQWSDLLGTNIGLRTFKLPDPMYYIS
;
A
#
# COMPACT_ATOMS: atom_id res chain seq x y z
N MET A 1 54.47 8.73 -84.35
CA MET A 1 54.57 9.06 -82.91
C MET A 1 53.17 9.15 -82.34
N SER A 2 52.97 8.74 -81.08
CA SER A 2 51.69 8.44 -80.39
C SER A 2 51.21 6.99 -80.49
N ARG A 3 51.32 6.27 -79.36
CA ARG A 3 50.35 5.27 -78.91
C ARG A 3 50.39 5.19 -77.38
N ILE A 4 49.21 5.38 -76.81
CA ILE A 4 48.87 5.45 -75.40
C ILE A 4 49.05 4.07 -74.75
N MET A 5 49.74 4.01 -73.60
CA MET A 5 49.75 2.84 -72.71
C MET A 5 48.82 3.11 -71.52
N LEU A 6 47.86 2.21 -71.34
CA LEU A 6 46.99 2.09 -70.16
C LEU A 6 47.81 1.50 -68.99
N VAL A 7 47.78 2.12 -67.82
CA VAL A 7 48.17 1.49 -66.55
C VAL A 7 47.06 1.74 -65.54
N SER A 8 46.51 0.65 -65.01
CA SER A 8 45.46 0.60 -64.00
C SER A 8 46.00 0.96 -62.62
N LEU A 9 45.28 1.77 -61.84
CA LEU A 9 45.45 1.85 -60.38
C LEU A 9 44.07 1.92 -59.70
N PHE A 10 43.81 0.94 -58.84
CA PHE A 10 42.67 0.90 -57.91
C PHE A 10 42.92 1.88 -56.75
N VAL A 11 41.94 2.75 -56.45
CA VAL A 11 41.96 3.67 -55.31
C VAL A 11 41.09 3.11 -54.19
N ALA A 12 41.70 2.79 -53.05
CA ALA A 12 41.03 2.49 -51.79
C ALA A 12 40.76 3.79 -51.02
N THR A 13 39.52 4.01 -50.59
CA THR A 13 39.11 5.16 -49.76
C THR A 13 39.05 4.73 -48.29
N LEU A 14 39.92 5.32 -47.47
CA LEU A 14 39.91 5.26 -46.00
C LEU A 14 39.20 6.51 -45.47
N VAL A 15 38.11 6.32 -44.72
CA VAL A 15 37.42 7.38 -43.98
C VAL A 15 37.89 7.33 -42.52
N ALA A 16 38.69 8.31 -42.12
CA ALA A 16 39.00 8.59 -40.72
C ALA A 16 38.11 9.76 -40.27
N SER A 17 37.30 9.56 -39.23
CA SER A 17 36.60 10.63 -38.53
C SER A 17 37.25 10.85 -37.16
N ALA A 18 37.64 12.09 -36.91
CA ALA A 18 38.34 12.53 -35.71
C ALA A 18 37.38 12.65 -34.52
N TYR A 19 37.80 12.13 -33.37
CA TYR A 19 37.14 12.29 -32.08
C TYR A 19 37.46 13.66 -31.47
N GLY A 20 36.44 14.51 -31.34
CA GLY A 20 36.48 15.72 -30.53
C GLY A 20 36.02 15.43 -29.11
N SER A 21 36.95 15.49 -28.15
CA SER A 21 36.70 15.42 -26.72
C SER A 21 35.99 16.70 -26.24
N SER A 22 34.82 16.57 -25.62
CA SER A 22 34.21 17.64 -24.82
C SER A 22 34.15 17.20 -23.36
N TYR A 23 34.92 17.92 -22.55
CA TYR A 23 35.09 17.74 -21.12
C TYR A 23 33.91 18.39 -20.41
N TYR A 24 32.96 17.61 -19.90
CA TYR A 24 31.88 18.12 -19.05
C TYR A 24 32.32 18.03 -17.58
N PRO A 25 32.35 19.14 -16.83
CA PRO A 25 32.73 19.11 -15.43
C PRO A 25 31.69 18.37 -14.60
N LEU A 26 32.17 17.57 -13.63
CA LEU A 26 31.37 16.98 -12.56
C LEU A 26 30.57 18.10 -11.86
N ILE A 27 29.27 18.15 -12.09
CA ILE A 27 28.37 18.91 -11.23
C ILE A 27 28.08 18.05 -10.01
N THR A 28 28.84 18.29 -8.94
CA THR A 28 28.50 17.82 -7.59
C THR A 28 27.24 18.55 -7.13
N ASN A 29 26.07 17.98 -7.40
CA ASN A 29 24.81 18.46 -6.82
C ASN A 29 24.73 18.02 -5.35
N GLU A 30 25.57 18.59 -4.49
CA GLU A 30 25.27 18.67 -3.06
C GLU A 30 24.16 19.69 -2.87
N ILE A 31 22.91 19.25 -2.94
CA ILE A 31 21.78 20.06 -2.51
C ILE A 31 21.64 19.87 -1.00
N HIS A 32 22.23 20.80 -0.23
CA HIS A 32 21.91 20.96 1.17
C HIS A 32 20.42 21.34 1.31
N LEU A 33 19.62 20.48 1.96
CA LEU A 33 18.23 20.77 2.29
C LEU A 33 18.13 21.34 3.70
N ILE A 34 17.77 22.62 3.80
CA ILE A 34 17.55 23.37 5.03
C ILE A 34 16.13 23.11 5.56
N ARG A 35 15.98 22.16 6.51
CA ARG A 35 14.89 21.97 7.51
C ARG A 35 13.41 21.88 7.01
N PRO A 36 12.42 21.55 7.89
CA PRO A 36 12.16 20.25 8.52
C PRO A 36 10.91 19.52 7.93
N LYS A 37 10.88 18.18 8.02
CA LYS A 37 9.95 17.27 7.32
C LYS A 37 9.29 16.31 8.31
N SER A 38 7.96 16.26 8.43
CA SER A 38 7.21 15.59 9.52
C SER A 38 7.05 14.05 9.40
N GLY A 39 6.89 13.38 10.54
CA GLY A 39 6.49 11.97 10.76
C GLY A 39 5.38 11.85 11.81
N SER A 40 5.02 10.63 12.23
CA SER A 40 3.91 10.39 13.19
C SER A 40 4.03 11.21 14.48
N GLY A 41 2.94 11.84 14.91
CA GLY A 41 2.92 12.76 16.05
C GLY A 41 3.53 14.14 15.78
N GLY A 42 3.85 14.47 14.52
CA GLY A 42 4.41 15.79 14.14
C GLY A 42 5.93 15.91 14.31
N THR A 43 6.63 14.83 14.70
CA THR A 43 8.10 14.85 14.88
C THR A 43 8.81 14.62 13.55
N PRO A 44 9.87 15.38 13.18
CA PRO A 44 10.49 15.24 11.86
C PRO A 44 11.20 13.91 11.57
N VAL A 45 11.05 13.37 10.35
CA VAL A 45 11.83 12.22 9.82
C VAL A 45 12.92 12.72 8.86
N ASN A 46 14.18 12.57 9.23
CA ASN A 46 15.32 13.03 8.42
C ASN A 46 15.45 12.23 7.10
N GLY A 47 15.48 12.95 5.96
CA GLY A 47 15.75 12.37 4.64
C GLY A 47 14.53 11.79 3.90
N LEU A 48 13.31 12.04 4.37
CA LEU A 48 12.09 11.61 3.71
C LEU A 48 11.80 12.45 2.44
N SER A 49 11.44 11.79 1.33
CA SER A 49 10.93 12.47 0.12
C SER A 49 9.41 12.61 0.19
N CYS A 50 8.81 13.63 -0.43
CA CYS A 50 7.35 13.80 -0.41
C CYS A 50 6.60 12.65 -1.08
N LEU A 51 7.20 12.02 -2.10
CA LEU A 51 6.68 10.80 -2.70
C LEU A 51 6.70 9.61 -1.73
N SER A 52 7.78 9.43 -0.97
CA SER A 52 7.88 8.38 0.05
C SER A 52 7.01 8.67 1.28
N TRP A 53 6.82 9.94 1.63
CA TRP A 53 5.87 10.36 2.65
C TRP A 53 4.44 9.98 2.23
N ARG A 54 4.03 10.36 1.02
CA ARG A 54 2.72 9.97 0.46
C ARG A 54 2.57 8.45 0.45
N PHE A 55 3.57 7.73 -0.02
CA PHE A 55 3.56 6.25 0.02
C PHE A 55 3.33 5.72 1.43
N GLY A 56 4.05 6.25 2.43
CA GLY A 56 3.89 5.87 3.83
C GLY A 56 2.50 6.20 4.38
N VAL A 57 1.90 7.33 4.02
CA VAL A 57 0.52 7.70 4.40
C VAL A 57 -0.48 6.73 3.78
N GLU A 58 -0.39 6.52 2.47
CA GLU A 58 -1.36 5.73 1.71
C GLU A 58 -1.34 4.24 2.09
N THR A 59 -0.18 3.71 2.51
CA THR A 59 0.00 2.33 2.99
C THR A 59 -0.20 2.16 4.50
N ASN A 60 -0.74 3.17 5.18
CA ASN A 60 -1.02 3.17 6.62
C ASN A 60 0.23 3.03 7.52
N ASN A 61 1.42 3.33 7.00
CA ASN A 61 2.67 3.34 7.77
C ASN A 61 2.83 4.64 8.58
N ILE A 62 2.61 5.79 7.95
CA ILE A 62 2.65 7.12 8.58
C ILE A 62 1.22 7.50 8.94
N ILE A 63 0.90 7.51 10.23
CA ILE A 63 -0.46 7.77 10.71
C ILE A 63 -0.47 8.85 11.79
N ASN A 64 -1.67 9.36 12.12
CA ASN A 64 -1.85 10.38 13.16
C ASN A 64 -1.01 11.65 12.94
N TRP A 65 -0.62 11.92 11.69
CA TRP A 65 -0.03 13.19 11.30
C TRP A 65 -1.10 14.29 11.35
N LYS A 66 -0.66 15.54 11.50
CA LYS A 66 -1.55 16.69 11.77
C LYS A 66 -1.77 17.58 10.57
N THR A 67 -0.70 17.76 9.80
CA THR A 67 -0.70 18.50 8.53
C THR A 67 0.25 17.79 7.58
N VAL A 68 0.04 18.00 6.28
CA VAL A 68 1.04 17.72 5.26
C VAL A 68 2.33 18.45 5.65
N PRO A 69 3.52 17.82 5.55
CA PRO A 69 4.77 18.53 5.74
C PRO A 69 4.79 19.77 4.85
N LEU A 70 5.09 20.95 5.41
CA LEU A 70 5.06 22.21 4.64
C LEU A 70 5.90 22.13 3.36
N SER A 71 7.06 21.46 3.41
CA SER A 71 7.92 21.22 2.24
C SER A 71 7.30 20.34 1.14
N CYS A 72 6.14 19.73 1.40
CA CYS A 72 5.42 18.84 0.50
C CYS A 72 4.10 19.43 0.00
N GLU A 73 3.74 20.66 0.40
CA GLU A 73 2.53 21.35 -0.06
C GLU A 73 2.44 21.35 -1.61
N ASP A 74 3.46 21.87 -2.29
CA ASP A 74 3.50 21.91 -3.76
C ASP A 74 3.41 20.53 -4.40
N TYR A 75 4.07 19.54 -3.79
CA TYR A 75 4.04 18.17 -4.27
C TYR A 75 2.62 17.59 -4.18
N ILE A 76 1.93 17.81 -3.06
CA ILE A 76 0.55 17.34 -2.85
C ILE A 76 -0.42 18.10 -3.75
N GLY A 77 -0.29 19.41 -3.88
CA GLY A 77 -1.09 20.21 -4.82
C GLY A 77 -0.93 19.71 -6.25
N HIS A 78 0.31 19.52 -6.72
CA HIS A 78 0.58 18.98 -8.05
C HIS A 78 0.03 17.55 -8.22
N TYR A 79 0.09 16.70 -7.20
CA TYR A 79 -0.50 15.37 -7.25
C TYR A 79 -2.03 15.43 -7.41
N MET A 80 -2.71 16.17 -6.52
CA MET A 80 -4.18 16.24 -6.44
C MET A 80 -4.80 16.92 -7.66
N LEU A 81 -4.16 17.98 -8.18
CA LEU A 81 -4.59 18.66 -9.41
C LEU A 81 -4.16 17.92 -10.69
N GLY A 82 -3.18 17.02 -10.56
CA GLY A 82 -2.47 16.40 -11.67
C GLY A 82 -3.14 15.13 -12.23
N SER A 83 -2.53 14.63 -13.31
CA SER A 83 -3.01 13.41 -13.96
C SER A 83 -2.79 12.14 -13.13
N GLN A 84 -1.83 12.14 -12.19
CA GLN A 84 -1.50 10.95 -11.42
C GLN A 84 -2.61 10.59 -10.43
N TYR A 85 -3.16 11.55 -9.68
CA TYR A 85 -4.33 11.33 -8.83
C TYR A 85 -5.50 10.71 -9.62
N ARG A 86 -5.79 11.26 -10.80
CA ARG A 86 -6.85 10.74 -11.69
C ARG A 86 -6.58 9.29 -12.14
N LYS A 87 -5.33 8.94 -12.42
CA LYS A 87 -4.95 7.56 -12.82
C LYS A 87 -5.02 6.59 -11.64
N ASP A 88 -4.59 7.02 -10.45
CA ASP A 88 -4.69 6.25 -9.20
C ASP A 88 -6.18 5.98 -8.91
N SER A 89 -7.02 7.02 -8.84
CA SER A 89 -8.46 6.90 -8.60
C SER A 89 -9.18 6.06 -9.65
N LYS A 90 -8.82 6.19 -10.94
CA LYS A 90 -9.35 5.35 -12.02
C LYS A 90 -9.01 3.88 -11.82
N THR A 91 -7.78 3.60 -11.40
CA THR A 91 -7.31 2.22 -11.20
C THR A 91 -8.09 1.54 -10.10
N ILE A 92 -8.25 2.21 -8.95
CA ILE A 92 -9.00 1.70 -7.80
C ILE A 92 -10.48 1.48 -8.15
N ASN A 93 -11.14 2.48 -8.75
CA ASN A 93 -12.56 2.37 -9.11
C ASN A 93 -12.82 1.33 -10.20
N LYS A 94 -11.89 1.16 -11.15
CA LYS A 94 -12.01 0.11 -12.17
C LYS A 94 -11.88 -1.28 -11.56
N GLU A 95 -10.95 -1.44 -10.62
CA GLU A 95 -10.76 -2.67 -9.90
C GLU A 95 -11.97 -3.02 -9.01
N ALA A 96 -12.54 -2.02 -8.34
CA ALA A 96 -13.80 -2.14 -7.61
C ALA A 96 -14.94 -2.64 -8.51
N PHE A 97 -15.07 -2.08 -9.71
CA PHE A 97 -16.08 -2.53 -10.66
C PHE A 97 -15.86 -3.98 -11.12
N PHE A 98 -14.61 -4.38 -11.36
CA PHE A 98 -14.31 -5.77 -11.76
C PHE A 98 -14.59 -6.76 -10.64
N HIS A 99 -14.28 -6.41 -9.40
CA HIS A 99 -14.70 -7.17 -8.24
C HIS A 99 -16.23 -7.36 -8.22
N ALA A 100 -17.00 -6.26 -8.26
CA ALA A 100 -18.46 -6.33 -8.28
C ALA A 100 -19.00 -7.21 -9.41
N SER A 101 -18.46 -7.03 -10.62
CA SER A 101 -18.90 -7.74 -11.83
C SER A 101 -18.54 -9.24 -11.81
N SER A 102 -17.56 -9.64 -11.01
CA SER A 102 -17.15 -11.05 -10.87
C SER A 102 -18.04 -11.83 -9.89
N LEU A 103 -18.85 -11.13 -9.09
CA LEU A 103 -19.74 -11.75 -8.13
C LEU A 103 -21.08 -12.10 -8.78
N ASN A 104 -21.68 -13.19 -8.31
CA ASN A 104 -23.09 -13.46 -8.58
C ASN A 104 -23.93 -12.49 -7.74
N ILE A 105 -24.28 -11.34 -8.32
CA ILE A 105 -25.12 -10.33 -7.67
C ILE A 105 -26.51 -10.94 -7.42
N SER A 106 -26.95 -10.84 -6.17
CA SER A 106 -28.15 -11.51 -5.71
C SER A 106 -29.41 -10.95 -6.39
N LYS A 107 -30.22 -11.85 -6.94
CA LYS A 107 -31.50 -11.51 -7.58
C LYS A 107 -32.52 -10.91 -6.61
N ASN A 108 -32.35 -11.09 -5.30
CA ASN A 108 -33.22 -10.51 -4.28
C ASN A 108 -32.93 -9.02 -3.99
N GLY A 109 -31.86 -8.45 -4.55
CA GLY A 109 -31.55 -7.02 -4.44
C GLY A 109 -30.90 -6.58 -3.13
N ASN A 110 -30.29 -7.48 -2.37
CA ASN A 110 -29.70 -7.17 -1.05
C ASN A 110 -28.18 -6.94 -1.08
N ASP A 111 -27.53 -7.01 -2.24
CA ASP A 111 -26.10 -6.73 -2.32
C ASP A 111 -25.85 -5.22 -2.26
N ALA A 112 -25.08 -4.79 -1.26
CA ALA A 112 -24.78 -3.39 -1.02
C ALA A 112 -23.32 -3.05 -1.28
N TRP A 113 -23.10 -1.85 -1.80
CA TRP A 113 -21.81 -1.19 -1.83
C TRP A 113 -21.80 0.00 -0.87
N VAL A 114 -20.82 0.02 0.02
CA VAL A 114 -20.61 1.14 0.95
C VAL A 114 -19.65 2.14 0.31
N PHE A 115 -20.04 3.41 0.33
CA PHE A 115 -19.19 4.54 -0.04
C PHE A 115 -19.04 5.49 1.14
N ASP A 116 -17.82 5.96 1.38
CA ASP A 116 -17.62 7.24 2.06
C ASP A 116 -18.03 8.43 1.14
N ILE A 117 -18.14 9.64 1.70
CA ILE A 117 -18.47 10.86 0.96
C ILE A 117 -17.25 11.73 0.67
N ASP A 118 -16.57 12.22 1.68
CA ASP A 118 -15.57 13.28 1.54
C ASP A 118 -14.27 12.70 0.96
N GLU A 119 -13.74 13.27 -0.13
CA GLU A 119 -12.63 12.71 -0.93
C GLU A 119 -12.85 11.29 -1.46
N THR A 120 -14.07 10.76 -1.36
CA THR A 120 -14.48 9.47 -1.93
C THR A 120 -15.52 9.63 -3.04
N THR A 121 -16.61 10.35 -2.80
CA THR A 121 -17.66 10.63 -3.80
C THR A 121 -17.75 12.12 -4.13
N LEU A 122 -17.63 12.99 -3.11
CA LEU A 122 -17.53 14.44 -3.23
C LEU A 122 -16.09 14.86 -2.97
N SER A 123 -15.54 15.76 -3.78
CA SER A 123 -14.21 16.30 -3.56
C SER A 123 -14.28 17.66 -2.86
N ASN A 124 -13.56 17.76 -1.76
CA ASN A 124 -13.30 19.00 -1.04
C ASN A 124 -11.99 19.66 -1.51
N LEU A 125 -11.39 19.18 -2.60
CA LEU A 125 -10.19 19.74 -3.21
C LEU A 125 -10.30 21.26 -3.50
N PRO A 126 -11.44 21.84 -3.92
CA PRO A 126 -11.54 23.30 -4.05
C PRO A 126 -11.24 24.04 -2.74
N TYR A 127 -11.74 23.55 -1.60
CA TYR A 127 -11.41 24.10 -0.29
C TYR A 127 -9.93 23.92 0.02
N TYR A 128 -9.38 22.72 -0.16
CA TYR A 128 -7.97 22.45 0.16
C TYR A 128 -7.00 23.21 -0.74
N ALA A 129 -7.35 23.50 -1.99
CA ALA A 129 -6.52 24.28 -2.90
C ALA A 129 -6.31 25.73 -2.42
N GLU A 130 -7.30 26.29 -1.72
CA GLU A 130 -7.21 27.63 -1.10
C GLU A 130 -6.62 27.59 0.32
N ASN A 131 -6.42 26.40 0.89
CA ASN A 131 -5.98 26.18 2.26
C ASN A 131 -4.72 25.28 2.34
N GLY A 132 -3.83 25.45 1.36
CA GLY A 132 -2.48 24.87 1.35
C GLY A 132 -2.43 23.34 1.27
N PHE A 133 -3.42 22.72 0.63
CA PHE A 133 -3.49 21.28 0.37
C PHE A 133 -3.24 20.40 1.61
N GLY A 134 -3.68 20.86 2.79
CA GLY A 134 -3.50 20.16 4.07
C GLY A 134 -2.23 20.49 4.84
N ALA A 135 -1.36 21.38 4.32
CA ALA A 135 -0.19 21.89 5.04
C ALA A 135 -0.57 22.88 6.15
N VAL A 136 -1.75 23.51 6.03
CA VAL A 136 -2.32 24.41 7.04
C VAL A 136 -3.15 23.59 8.04
N PRO A 137 -3.09 23.89 9.36
CA PRO A 137 -3.92 23.23 10.35
C PRO A 137 -5.42 23.30 10.03
N TYR A 138 -6.10 22.16 10.15
CA TYR A 138 -7.53 22.05 9.87
C TYR A 138 -8.38 22.98 10.75
N ASN A 139 -9.26 23.74 10.11
CA ASN A 139 -10.24 24.60 10.76
C ASN A 139 -11.65 24.08 10.49
N ALA A 140 -12.25 23.44 11.51
CA ALA A 140 -13.56 22.81 11.39
C ALA A 140 -14.68 23.83 11.06
N THR A 141 -14.61 25.04 11.62
CA THR A 141 -15.62 26.09 11.36
C THR A 141 -15.62 26.49 9.88
N LYS A 142 -14.45 26.83 9.34
CA LYS A 142 -14.32 27.22 7.92
C LYS A 142 -14.65 26.07 6.98
N PHE A 143 -14.24 24.86 7.31
CA PHE A 143 -14.58 23.69 6.52
C PHE A 143 -16.10 23.44 6.51
N ASN A 144 -16.76 23.55 7.65
CA ASN A 144 -18.21 23.40 7.73
C ASN A 144 -18.94 24.50 6.95
N GLU A 145 -18.50 25.75 7.04
CA GLU A 145 -19.02 26.84 6.21
C GLU A 145 -18.94 26.51 4.72
N TRP A 146 -17.81 25.94 4.27
CA TRP A 146 -17.64 25.48 2.89
C TRP A 146 -18.56 24.28 2.55
N VAL A 147 -18.72 23.30 3.45
CA VAL A 147 -19.64 22.17 3.24
C VAL A 147 -21.08 22.67 3.07
N PHE A 148 -21.50 23.68 3.86
CA PHE A 148 -22.84 24.27 3.77
C PHE A 148 -23.09 25.05 2.48
N THR A 149 -22.07 25.34 1.67
CA THR A 149 -22.32 25.89 0.33
C THR A 149 -22.81 24.85 -0.66
N GLY A 150 -22.65 23.54 -0.37
CA GLY A 150 -23.14 22.45 -1.23
C GLY A 150 -22.50 22.40 -2.62
N ASN A 151 -21.26 22.89 -2.77
CA ASN A 151 -20.59 23.07 -4.06
C ASN A 151 -19.47 22.04 -4.32
N ALA A 152 -19.38 20.97 -3.53
CA ALA A 152 -18.33 19.97 -3.71
C ALA A 152 -18.55 19.23 -5.05
N PRO A 153 -17.58 19.25 -6.00
CA PRO A 153 -17.72 18.49 -7.23
C PRO A 153 -17.67 16.97 -6.99
N ALA A 154 -18.29 16.18 -7.87
CA ALA A 154 -18.12 14.74 -7.84
C ALA A 154 -16.68 14.34 -8.16
N LEU A 155 -16.19 13.29 -7.50
CA LEU A 155 -15.01 12.56 -7.95
C LEU A 155 -15.37 11.70 -9.16
N PRO A 156 -14.81 12.00 -10.36
CA PRO A 156 -15.38 11.49 -11.61
C PRO A 156 -15.26 9.97 -11.76
N GLU A 157 -14.20 9.36 -11.22
CA GLU A 157 -14.02 7.90 -11.30
C GLU A 157 -14.92 7.16 -10.30
N SER A 158 -15.21 7.75 -9.14
CA SER A 158 -16.17 7.23 -8.17
C SER A 158 -17.60 7.32 -8.66
N LEU A 159 -17.96 8.43 -9.33
CA LEU A 159 -19.28 8.57 -9.97
C LEU A 159 -19.47 7.54 -11.09
N LYS A 160 -18.42 7.26 -11.88
CA LYS A 160 -18.45 6.17 -12.87
C LYS A 160 -18.65 4.80 -12.24
N LEU A 161 -17.97 4.50 -11.12
CA LEU A 161 -18.18 3.26 -10.39
C LEU A 161 -19.61 3.16 -9.87
N TYR A 162 -20.09 4.21 -9.19
CA TYR A 162 -21.47 4.30 -8.67
C TYR A 162 -22.51 3.98 -9.76
N ASN A 163 -22.44 4.66 -10.92
CA ASN A 163 -23.39 4.43 -12.01
C ASN A 163 -23.35 2.98 -12.51
N LYS A 164 -22.17 2.37 -12.57
CA LYS A 164 -22.03 0.96 -12.95
C LYS A 164 -22.61 0.01 -11.91
N LEU A 165 -22.42 0.29 -10.63
CA LEU A 165 -22.97 -0.51 -9.54
C LEU A 165 -24.50 -0.45 -9.52
N VAL A 166 -25.07 0.75 -9.67
CA VAL A 166 -26.53 0.94 -9.80
C VAL A 166 -27.07 0.15 -10.98
N ASN A 167 -26.39 0.18 -12.14
CA ASN A 167 -26.79 -0.60 -13.31
C ASN A 167 -26.67 -2.12 -13.12
N LEU A 168 -25.81 -2.58 -12.20
CA LEU A 168 -25.73 -3.99 -11.79
C LEU A 168 -26.81 -4.37 -10.76
N GLY A 169 -27.66 -3.43 -10.33
CA GLY A 169 -28.66 -3.65 -9.29
C GLY A 169 -28.09 -3.65 -7.87
N VAL A 170 -26.85 -3.20 -7.69
CA VAL A 170 -26.21 -3.08 -6.37
C VAL A 170 -26.77 -1.88 -5.64
N LYS A 171 -27.13 -2.09 -4.37
CA LYS A 171 -27.68 -1.09 -3.47
C LYS A 171 -26.58 -0.18 -2.95
N ILE A 172 -26.85 1.12 -2.89
CA ILE A 172 -25.82 2.11 -2.52
C ILE A 172 -26.08 2.57 -1.10
N VAL A 173 -25.05 2.48 -0.27
CA VAL A 173 -25.07 2.92 1.13
C VAL A 173 -23.94 3.94 1.32
N PHE A 174 -24.30 5.18 1.67
CA PHE A 174 -23.33 6.19 2.08
C PHE A 174 -23.15 6.18 3.60
N ILE A 175 -21.89 6.12 4.06
CA ILE A 175 -21.53 6.25 5.49
C ILE A 175 -20.44 7.33 5.60
N THR A 176 -20.82 8.52 6.07
CA THR A 176 -19.95 9.70 6.10
C THR A 176 -19.57 10.13 7.51
N GLY A 177 -18.47 10.88 7.60
CA GLY A 177 -18.06 11.62 8.81
C GLY A 177 -18.82 12.92 9.07
N ARG A 178 -19.60 13.42 8.09
CA ARG A 178 -20.48 14.60 8.22
C ARG A 178 -21.54 14.40 9.30
N THR A 179 -21.99 15.48 9.92
CA THR A 179 -22.98 15.47 11.02
C THR A 179 -24.41 15.68 10.50
N GLU A 180 -25.40 15.26 11.28
CA GLU A 180 -26.83 15.26 10.85
C GLU A 180 -27.36 16.64 10.43
N ASP A 181 -26.85 17.73 11.00
CA ASP A 181 -27.17 19.10 10.56
C ASP A 181 -26.73 19.41 9.12
N GLN A 182 -25.85 18.60 8.54
CA GLN A 182 -25.37 18.72 7.16
C GLN A 182 -26.13 17.80 6.18
N ARG A 183 -27.18 17.09 6.63
CA ARG A 183 -27.92 16.12 5.80
C ARG A 183 -28.46 16.75 4.52
N ASP A 184 -29.28 17.79 4.65
CA ASP A 184 -29.99 18.38 3.51
C ASP A 184 -29.02 18.92 2.44
N VAL A 185 -27.97 19.63 2.87
CA VAL A 185 -26.95 20.15 1.95
C VAL A 185 -26.14 19.01 1.31
N THR A 186 -25.87 17.93 2.04
CA THR A 186 -25.16 16.77 1.49
C THR A 186 -26.00 16.04 0.45
N GLU A 187 -27.28 15.81 0.72
CA GLU A 187 -28.20 15.19 -0.25
C GLU A 187 -28.39 16.04 -1.50
N ALA A 188 -28.55 17.35 -1.33
CA ALA A 188 -28.65 18.30 -2.43
C ALA A 188 -27.38 18.29 -3.30
N ASN A 189 -26.20 18.34 -2.67
CA ASN A 189 -24.92 18.32 -3.37
C ASN A 189 -24.71 16.99 -4.12
N LEU A 190 -24.98 15.84 -3.49
CA LEU A 190 -24.89 14.52 -4.13
C LEU A 190 -25.76 14.44 -5.38
N LYS A 191 -27.03 14.85 -5.29
CA LYS A 191 -27.96 14.90 -6.44
C LYS A 191 -27.45 15.83 -7.54
N ALA A 192 -27.00 17.04 -7.17
CA ALA A 192 -26.51 18.03 -8.12
C ALA A 192 -25.33 17.54 -8.96
N VAL A 193 -24.49 16.66 -8.42
CA VAL A 193 -23.31 16.12 -9.11
C VAL A 193 -23.51 14.71 -9.69
N GLY A 194 -24.75 14.21 -9.69
CA GLY A 194 -25.14 13.00 -10.44
C GLY A 194 -25.34 11.73 -9.61
N TYR A 195 -25.24 11.77 -8.29
CA TYR A 195 -25.65 10.67 -7.42
C TYR A 195 -27.16 10.77 -7.17
N ASN A 196 -27.95 10.06 -7.96
CA ASN A 196 -29.42 10.24 -7.97
C ASN A 196 -30.22 9.23 -7.13
N THR A 197 -29.58 8.16 -6.64
CA THR A 197 -30.25 7.11 -5.85
C THR A 197 -29.31 6.50 -4.82
N TRP A 198 -29.85 6.17 -3.65
CA TRP A 198 -29.17 5.40 -2.63
C TRP A 198 -30.22 4.79 -1.70
N ASP A 199 -29.88 3.68 -1.07
CA ASP A 199 -30.73 3.04 -0.08
C ASP A 199 -30.59 3.73 1.27
N ARG A 200 -29.39 4.21 1.60
CA ARG A 200 -29.08 4.81 2.91
C ARG A 200 -28.05 5.92 2.80
N LEU A 201 -28.29 6.98 3.57
CA LEU A 201 -27.31 8.00 3.89
C LEU A 201 -27.19 8.11 5.42
N VAL A 202 -26.06 7.64 5.94
CA VAL A 202 -25.78 7.57 7.38
C VAL A 202 -24.74 8.61 7.77
N LEU A 203 -25.15 9.58 8.61
CA LEU A 203 -24.30 10.65 9.12
C LEU A 203 -23.85 10.38 10.56
N LYS A 204 -22.72 10.98 10.93
CA LYS A 204 -21.97 10.65 12.13
C LYS A 204 -22.62 11.17 13.41
N HIS A 205 -22.57 10.32 14.45
CA HIS A 205 -22.86 10.69 15.84
C HIS A 205 -21.79 10.13 16.82
N GLY A 206 -21.34 10.95 17.78
CA GLY A 206 -20.83 10.52 19.10
C GLY A 206 -19.75 9.43 19.27
N LYS A 207 -18.93 9.07 18.26
CA LYS A 207 -17.85 8.05 18.37
C LYS A 207 -16.63 8.38 17.49
N THR A 208 -15.54 7.60 17.64
CA THR A 208 -14.42 7.63 16.67
C THR A 208 -14.89 7.14 15.30
N ALA A 209 -14.18 7.51 14.22
CA ALA A 209 -14.58 7.17 12.86
C ALA A 209 -14.69 5.65 12.63
N VAL A 210 -13.69 4.87 13.05
CA VAL A 210 -13.71 3.40 12.89
C VAL A 210 -14.86 2.77 13.67
N GLU A 211 -15.04 3.12 14.95
CA GLU A 211 -16.08 2.54 15.79
C GLU A 211 -17.48 2.87 15.26
N TYR A 212 -17.67 4.13 14.84
CA TYR A 212 -18.91 4.57 14.20
C TYR A 212 -19.16 3.80 12.90
N LYS A 213 -18.23 3.83 11.94
CA LYS A 213 -18.42 3.20 10.62
C LYS A 213 -18.58 1.69 10.73
N SER A 214 -17.82 1.02 11.61
CA SER A 214 -17.99 -0.42 11.88
C SER A 214 -19.40 -0.74 12.40
N ALA A 215 -19.90 0.05 13.37
CA ALA A 215 -21.25 -0.14 13.90
C ALA A 215 -22.34 0.09 12.83
N GLN A 216 -22.16 1.07 11.94
CA GLN A 216 -23.13 1.31 10.86
C GLN A 216 -23.08 0.23 9.79
N ARG A 217 -21.90 -0.27 9.41
CA ARG A 217 -21.80 -1.43 8.50
C ARG A 217 -22.42 -2.68 9.09
N LYS A 218 -22.24 -2.92 10.39
CA LYS A 218 -22.93 -4.01 11.10
C LYS A 218 -24.45 -3.88 10.99
N LYS A 219 -25.01 -2.69 11.21
CA LYS A 219 -26.47 -2.46 11.04
C LYS A 219 -26.94 -2.70 9.61
N VAL A 220 -26.14 -2.31 8.62
CA VAL A 220 -26.44 -2.59 7.21
C VAL A 220 -26.55 -4.10 6.97
N GLU A 221 -25.63 -4.90 7.51
CA GLU A 221 -25.70 -6.37 7.42
C GLU A 221 -26.88 -6.96 8.22
N GLU A 222 -27.14 -6.46 9.44
CA GLU A 222 -28.28 -6.89 10.27
C GLU A 222 -29.64 -6.60 9.62
N ASP A 223 -29.71 -5.55 8.80
CA ASP A 223 -30.90 -5.21 8.02
C ASP A 223 -31.03 -6.03 6.72
N GLY A 224 -30.21 -7.08 6.58
CA GLY A 224 -30.33 -8.08 5.53
C GLY A 224 -29.53 -7.80 4.26
N TYR A 225 -28.72 -6.74 4.24
CA TYR A 225 -27.80 -6.49 3.13
C TYR A 225 -26.54 -7.35 3.23
N ARG A 226 -25.99 -7.73 2.09
CA ARG A 226 -24.63 -8.29 2.00
C ARG A 226 -23.69 -7.21 1.48
N ILE A 227 -22.75 -6.75 2.29
CA ILE A 227 -21.78 -5.73 1.86
C ILE A 227 -20.74 -6.39 0.95
N ILE A 228 -20.86 -6.17 -0.35
CA ILE A 228 -19.97 -6.78 -1.36
C ILE A 228 -18.74 -5.93 -1.67
N GLY A 229 -18.75 -4.65 -1.32
CA GLY A 229 -17.64 -3.73 -1.49
C GLY A 229 -17.76 -2.50 -0.58
N ASN A 230 -16.62 -1.96 -0.19
CA ASN A 230 -16.50 -0.78 0.67
C ASN A 230 -15.40 0.14 0.14
N SER A 231 -15.76 1.34 -0.32
CA SER A 231 -14.84 2.33 -0.90
C SER A 231 -14.69 3.53 0.01
N GLY A 232 -13.45 3.95 0.28
CA GLY A 232 -13.13 5.10 1.10
C GLY A 232 -11.72 5.62 0.84
N ASP A 233 -11.49 6.89 1.11
CA ASP A 233 -10.21 7.58 1.01
C ASP A 233 -9.40 7.48 2.30
N GLN A 234 -10.00 7.07 3.42
CA GLN A 234 -9.29 6.88 4.69
C GLN A 234 -9.28 5.41 5.12
N TRP A 235 -8.20 5.00 5.78
CA TRP A 235 -8.15 3.68 6.42
C TRP A 235 -9.20 3.53 7.52
N SER A 236 -9.69 4.62 8.11
CA SER A 236 -10.81 4.58 9.05
C SER A 236 -12.13 4.07 8.45
N ASP A 237 -12.25 4.10 7.13
CA ASP A 237 -13.45 3.67 6.40
C ASP A 237 -13.41 2.18 6.11
N LEU A 238 -12.20 1.63 6.02
CA LEU A 238 -11.90 0.31 5.51
C LEU A 238 -11.43 -0.67 6.60
N LEU A 239 -11.10 -0.17 7.80
CA LEU A 239 -10.72 -0.96 8.96
C LEU A 239 -11.88 -1.12 9.95
N GLY A 240 -11.68 -2.00 10.94
CA GLY A 240 -12.68 -2.38 11.93
C GLY A 240 -13.46 -3.62 11.52
N THR A 241 -14.71 -3.76 11.95
CA THR A 241 -15.52 -4.95 11.66
C THR A 241 -16.50 -4.71 10.50
N ASN A 242 -17.07 -5.79 9.96
CA ASN A 242 -18.11 -5.73 8.93
C ASN A 242 -17.68 -4.91 7.70
N ILE A 243 -16.42 -5.05 7.28
CA ILE A 243 -15.81 -4.25 6.20
C ILE A 243 -16.32 -4.64 4.80
N GLY A 244 -17.17 -5.66 4.71
CA GLY A 244 -17.64 -6.27 3.48
C GLY A 244 -16.66 -7.30 2.90
N LEU A 245 -17.01 -7.83 1.74
CA LEU A 245 -16.17 -8.83 1.03
C LEU A 245 -14.83 -8.26 0.57
N ARG A 246 -14.77 -6.94 0.30
CA ARG A 246 -13.56 -6.28 -0.20
C ARG A 246 -13.57 -4.78 0.03
N THR A 247 -12.40 -4.23 0.33
CA THR A 247 -12.18 -2.80 0.55
C THR A 247 -11.35 -2.17 -0.57
N PHE A 248 -11.60 -0.90 -0.88
CA PHE A 248 -10.92 -0.15 -1.93
C PHE A 248 -10.48 1.23 -1.41
N LYS A 249 -9.16 1.45 -1.32
CA LYS A 249 -8.55 2.68 -0.77
C LYS A 249 -8.30 3.71 -1.87
N LEU A 250 -9.17 4.71 -1.96
CA LEU A 250 -8.92 5.88 -2.81
C LEU A 250 -7.76 6.71 -2.24
N PRO A 251 -6.97 7.40 -3.08
CA PRO A 251 -5.89 8.25 -2.61
C PRO A 251 -6.43 9.50 -1.93
N ASP A 252 -5.88 9.81 -0.76
CA ASP A 252 -6.04 11.12 -0.12
C ASP A 252 -4.85 11.41 0.80
N PRO A 253 -3.91 12.24 0.33
CA PRO A 253 -2.79 12.69 1.14
C PRO A 253 -3.01 14.07 1.78
N MET A 254 -4.20 14.67 1.68
CA MET A 254 -4.46 16.03 2.18
C MET A 254 -4.80 16.06 3.67
N TYR A 255 -5.46 15.01 4.19
CA TYR A 255 -5.72 14.90 5.64
C TYR A 255 -5.66 13.44 6.12
N TYR A 256 -5.72 13.27 7.45
CA TYR A 256 -5.76 11.95 8.07
C TYR A 256 -6.83 11.86 9.15
N ILE A 257 -7.69 10.85 9.02
CA ILE A 257 -8.68 10.50 10.05
C ILE A 257 -8.17 9.33 10.88
N VAL A 258 -8.12 9.54 12.20
CA VAL A 258 -7.56 8.58 13.15
C VAL A 258 -8.29 7.24 13.11
N ALA A 259 -7.61 6.20 12.63
CA ALA A 259 -8.08 4.83 12.67
C ALA A 259 -7.70 4.14 14.00
N LYS A 260 -8.43 4.45 15.09
CA LYS A 260 -8.32 3.68 16.35
C LYS A 260 -9.19 2.43 16.27
N VAL A 261 -8.58 1.26 16.14
CA VAL A 261 -9.26 -0.05 16.21
C VAL A 261 -8.99 -0.68 17.58
N LYS A 262 -10.02 -1.02 18.35
CA LYS A 262 -9.89 -1.91 19.53
C LYS A 262 -10.17 -3.34 19.10
N GLY A 263 -9.19 -4.25 19.25
CA GLY A 263 -9.38 -5.70 19.18
C GLY A 263 -9.77 -6.25 17.80
N SER A 264 -8.93 -7.13 17.23
CA SER A 264 -9.07 -7.67 15.88
C SER A 264 -10.02 -8.87 15.80
N ASP A 265 -11.05 -8.82 14.96
CA ASP A 265 -11.66 -10.01 14.34
C ASP A 265 -12.06 -9.66 12.88
N PHE A 266 -11.44 -10.34 11.92
CA PHE A 266 -11.71 -10.21 10.47
C PHE A 266 -11.97 -11.60 9.86
N PRO A 267 -12.99 -11.79 9.01
CA PRO A 267 -13.25 -13.07 8.35
C PRO A 267 -12.40 -13.28 7.09
N VAL A 268 -11.92 -14.52 6.90
CA VAL A 268 -11.15 -15.01 5.74
C VAL A 268 -12.12 -15.60 4.72
N ILE A 269 -11.95 -15.30 3.42
CA ILE A 269 -12.72 -15.90 2.32
C ILE A 269 -11.76 -16.48 1.28
N SER A 270 -11.91 -17.78 0.98
CA SER A 270 -11.19 -18.48 -0.09
C SER A 270 -12.06 -18.67 -1.33
N ASN A 271 -11.48 -18.69 -2.53
CA ASN A 271 -11.85 -19.61 -3.64
C ASN A 271 -10.81 -19.56 -4.79
N GLN A 272 -10.54 -20.73 -5.41
CA GLN A 272 -9.65 -20.95 -6.58
C GLN A 272 -10.46 -21.16 -7.87
N ILE A 273 -9.84 -20.93 -9.05
CA ILE A 273 -9.92 -21.71 -10.33
C ILE A 273 -8.88 -21.15 -11.36
N HIS A 274 -8.34 -21.99 -12.24
CA HIS A 274 -7.26 -21.74 -13.24
C HIS A 274 -7.75 -21.30 -14.65
N LEU A 275 -6.97 -20.46 -15.37
CA LEU A 275 -6.44 -20.61 -16.76
C LEU A 275 -5.78 -19.30 -17.30
N LEU A 276 -5.21 -19.31 -18.52
CA LEU A 276 -4.05 -18.53 -19.04
C LEU A 276 -4.24 -17.01 -19.30
N ARG A 277 -3.11 -16.26 -19.23
CA ARG A 277 -2.81 -14.79 -19.26
C ARG A 277 -3.70 -13.91 -20.20
N PRO A 278 -4.03 -12.63 -19.84
CA PRO A 278 -3.08 -11.48 -19.88
C PRO A 278 -3.30 -10.28 -18.88
N GLN A 279 -2.20 -9.54 -18.58
CA GLN A 279 -2.03 -8.25 -17.85
C GLN A 279 -2.96 -7.97 -16.63
N SER A 280 -2.47 -8.18 -15.41
CA SER A 280 -3.24 -8.45 -14.18
C SER A 280 -3.76 -7.25 -13.36
N GLY A 281 -5.08 -7.20 -13.18
CA GLY A 281 -5.78 -6.72 -11.98
C GLY A 281 -6.07 -7.88 -11.03
N SER A 282 -7.00 -7.74 -10.09
CA SER A 282 -7.23 -8.82 -9.11
C SER A 282 -7.78 -10.07 -9.74
N GLY A 283 -7.37 -11.23 -9.22
CA GLY A 283 -7.73 -12.53 -9.80
C GLY A 283 -7.14 -12.78 -11.21
N GLY A 284 -6.24 -11.90 -11.70
CA GLY A 284 -5.53 -12.08 -12.97
C GLY A 284 -6.25 -11.57 -14.21
N GLY A 285 -7.34 -10.80 -14.08
CA GLY A 285 -8.08 -10.23 -15.22
C GLY A 285 -7.39 -9.02 -15.88
N HIS A 286 -7.66 -8.78 -17.16
CA HIS A 286 -7.06 -7.69 -17.96
C HIS A 286 -7.59 -6.29 -17.59
N VAL A 287 -6.73 -5.37 -17.15
CA VAL A 287 -7.12 -3.97 -16.83
C VAL A 287 -6.56 -2.95 -17.83
N LYS A 288 -7.17 -2.83 -19.01
CA LYS A 288 -6.84 -1.81 -20.04
C LYS A 288 -6.74 -0.37 -19.48
N GLY A 289 -5.59 0.29 -19.66
CA GLY A 289 -5.41 1.72 -19.35
C GLY A 289 -5.00 2.06 -17.91
N VAL A 290 -4.46 1.11 -17.16
CA VAL A 290 -3.79 1.35 -15.87
C VAL A 290 -2.32 1.61 -16.11
N SER A 291 -1.79 2.73 -15.58
CA SER A 291 -0.34 2.97 -15.58
C SER A 291 0.33 2.08 -14.52
N CYS A 292 1.56 1.64 -14.75
CA CYS A 292 2.30 0.81 -13.78
C CYS A 292 2.46 1.45 -12.39
N LEU A 293 2.58 2.78 -12.33
CA LEU A 293 2.59 3.51 -11.06
C LEU A 293 1.25 3.41 -10.30
N SER A 294 0.13 3.54 -11.00
CA SER A 294 -1.21 3.38 -10.40
C SER A 294 -1.52 1.91 -10.04
N TRP A 295 -1.03 0.97 -10.85
CA TRP A 295 -1.11 -0.46 -10.54
C TRP A 295 -0.36 -0.75 -9.24
N ARG A 296 0.89 -0.27 -9.11
CA ARG A 296 1.66 -0.39 -7.87
C ARG A 296 0.91 0.24 -6.69
N TYR A 297 0.37 1.45 -6.84
CA TYR A 297 -0.45 2.07 -5.80
C TYR A 297 -1.61 1.15 -5.36
N GLY A 298 -2.34 0.57 -6.31
CA GLY A 298 -3.43 -0.37 -6.00
C GLY A 298 -2.96 -1.63 -5.28
N VAL A 299 -1.82 -2.21 -5.67
CA VAL A 299 -1.21 -3.36 -4.99
C VAL A 299 -0.82 -3.01 -3.56
N GLU A 300 -0.09 -1.91 -3.40
CA GLU A 300 0.49 -1.50 -2.11
C GLU A 300 -0.57 -1.08 -1.09
N THR A 301 -1.71 -0.56 -1.56
CA THR A 301 -2.86 -0.18 -0.71
C THR A 301 -3.87 -1.30 -0.49
N ASN A 302 -3.52 -2.55 -0.86
CA ASN A 302 -4.38 -3.72 -0.75
C ASN A 302 -5.69 -3.63 -1.57
N SER A 303 -5.73 -2.76 -2.58
CA SER A 303 -6.90 -2.59 -3.46
C SER A 303 -6.83 -3.47 -4.70
N ILE A 304 -5.64 -3.92 -5.12
CA ILE A 304 -5.42 -4.96 -6.15
C ILE A 304 -4.80 -6.18 -5.45
N ILE A 305 -5.53 -7.28 -5.40
CA ILE A 305 -5.19 -8.47 -4.61
C ILE A 305 -5.26 -9.74 -5.45
N ASN A 306 -4.68 -10.85 -4.99
CA ASN A 306 -4.80 -12.17 -5.64
C ASN A 306 -4.32 -12.21 -7.10
N TRP A 307 -3.48 -11.26 -7.52
CA TRP A 307 -2.84 -11.30 -8.84
C TRP A 307 -1.74 -12.38 -8.85
N LYS A 308 -1.37 -12.85 -10.06
CA LYS A 308 -0.49 -14.03 -10.22
C LYS A 308 0.89 -13.71 -10.79
N THR A 309 0.98 -12.63 -11.54
CA THR A 309 2.21 -12.08 -12.12
C THR A 309 2.02 -10.57 -12.18
N ILE A 310 3.08 -9.79 -12.27
CA ILE A 310 2.97 -8.38 -12.63
C ILE A 310 2.45 -8.25 -14.08
N PRO A 311 1.82 -7.12 -14.47
CA PRO A 311 1.54 -6.86 -15.88
C PRO A 311 2.85 -6.83 -16.67
N VAL A 312 2.92 -7.58 -17.78
CA VAL A 312 4.14 -7.64 -18.63
C VAL A 312 4.64 -6.24 -19.01
N ALA A 313 3.73 -5.33 -19.34
CA ALA A 313 4.07 -3.94 -19.69
C ALA A 313 4.67 -3.13 -18.52
N CYS A 314 4.69 -3.69 -17.30
CA CYS A 314 5.24 -3.08 -16.10
C CYS A 314 6.55 -3.72 -15.64
N GLU A 315 7.11 -4.67 -16.39
CA GLU A 315 8.40 -5.29 -16.09
C GLU A 315 9.49 -4.26 -15.86
N ASP A 316 9.76 -3.41 -16.87
CA ASP A 316 10.77 -2.36 -16.79
C ASP A 316 10.50 -1.40 -15.62
N TYR A 317 9.23 -1.03 -15.41
CA TYR A 317 8.85 -0.15 -14.32
C TYR A 317 9.16 -0.76 -12.95
N VAL A 318 8.79 -2.03 -12.74
CA VAL A 318 9.04 -2.75 -11.49
C VAL A 318 10.53 -2.96 -11.28
N GLY A 319 11.26 -3.38 -12.32
CA GLY A 319 12.71 -3.51 -12.28
C GLY A 319 13.40 -2.18 -11.92
N HIS A 320 13.04 -1.09 -12.59
CA HIS A 320 13.56 0.26 -12.27
C HIS A 320 13.22 0.70 -10.85
N TYR A 321 12.03 0.38 -10.35
CA TYR A 321 11.66 0.70 -8.98
C TYR A 321 12.51 -0.07 -7.97
N MET A 322 12.59 -1.40 -8.11
CA MET A 322 13.26 -2.29 -7.16
C MET A 322 14.78 -2.11 -7.15
N LEU A 323 15.38 -1.84 -8.31
CA LEU A 323 16.80 -1.55 -8.43
C LEU A 323 17.15 -0.08 -8.14
N GLY A 324 16.15 0.81 -8.14
CA GLY A 324 16.35 2.25 -8.06
C GLY A 324 16.24 2.85 -6.66
N ASP A 325 16.59 4.14 -6.59
CA ASP A 325 16.56 4.92 -5.34
C ASP A 325 15.17 5.04 -4.71
N GLN A 326 14.10 4.89 -5.49
CA GLN A 326 12.76 5.11 -4.97
C GLN A 326 12.35 3.99 -4.00
N TYR A 327 12.62 2.72 -4.31
CA TYR A 327 12.41 1.62 -3.37
C TYR A 327 13.21 1.85 -2.08
N ARG A 328 14.45 2.33 -2.21
CA ARG A 328 15.31 2.68 -1.08
C ARG A 328 14.74 3.77 -0.19
N LYS A 329 14.19 4.83 -0.80
CA LYS A 329 13.57 5.95 -0.08
C LYS A 329 12.27 5.52 0.61
N ASP A 330 11.45 4.71 -0.06
CA ASP A 330 10.20 4.18 0.49
C ASP A 330 10.48 3.24 1.68
N SER A 331 11.38 2.27 1.52
CA SER A 331 11.81 1.37 2.60
C SER A 331 12.45 2.11 3.77
N LYS A 332 13.24 3.16 3.51
CA LYS A 332 13.82 4.01 4.56
C LYS A 332 12.74 4.76 5.33
N ALA A 333 11.75 5.34 4.63
CA ALA A 333 10.64 6.07 5.25
C ALA A 333 9.92 5.22 6.29
N ILE A 334 9.58 3.98 5.91
CA ILE A 334 8.82 3.06 6.73
C ILE A 334 9.65 2.57 7.93
N ASN A 335 10.91 2.24 7.72
CA ASN A 335 11.79 1.81 8.79
C ASN A 335 12.10 2.93 9.80
N ASP A 336 12.24 4.18 9.35
CA ASP A 336 12.42 5.30 10.24
C ASP A 336 11.15 5.63 11.02
N GLU A 337 9.98 5.59 10.37
CA GLU A 337 8.68 5.73 11.03
C GLU A 337 8.47 4.63 12.09
N ALA A 338 8.80 3.37 11.76
CA ALA A 338 8.79 2.28 12.72
C ALA A 338 9.65 2.55 13.95
N PHE A 339 10.87 3.08 13.73
CA PHE A 339 11.75 3.43 14.84
C PHE A 339 11.24 4.62 15.67
N LEU A 340 10.61 5.62 15.04
CA LEU A 340 9.99 6.74 15.73
C LEU A 340 8.85 6.26 16.61
N TYR A 341 7.98 5.38 16.09
CA TYR A 341 6.94 4.74 16.88
C TYR A 341 7.51 4.00 18.10
N VAL A 342 8.57 3.19 17.95
CA VAL A 342 9.20 2.49 19.09
C VAL A 342 9.65 3.47 20.19
N LYS A 343 10.19 4.63 19.81
CA LYS A 343 10.60 5.66 20.77
C LYS A 343 9.44 6.21 21.59
N THR A 344 8.23 6.23 21.04
CA THR A 344 7.03 6.69 21.77
C THR A 344 6.56 5.72 22.85
N LEU A 345 6.96 4.44 22.78
CA LEU A 345 6.49 3.41 23.72
C LEU A 345 7.14 3.50 25.10
N ASN A 346 8.15 4.35 25.28
CA ASN A 346 8.88 4.56 26.54
C ASN A 346 9.16 3.26 27.31
N LEU A 347 9.77 2.29 26.62
CA LEU A 347 10.02 0.94 27.14
C LEU A 347 10.88 1.04 28.41
N SER A 348 10.25 0.89 29.58
CA SER A 348 10.95 0.92 30.87
C SER A 348 11.90 -0.28 31.00
N LYS A 349 12.96 -0.14 31.82
CA LYS A 349 13.97 -1.21 32.02
C LYS A 349 13.38 -2.56 32.47
N ASN A 350 12.21 -2.58 33.09
CA ASN A 350 11.54 -3.79 33.58
C ASN A 350 10.48 -4.36 32.60
N ALA A 351 9.96 -3.55 31.67
CA ALA A 351 8.98 -3.99 30.65
C ALA A 351 9.64 -4.54 29.38
N ALA A 352 10.97 -4.43 29.25
CA ALA A 352 11.73 -4.83 28.07
C ALA A 352 11.81 -6.35 27.86
N ASN A 353 11.57 -7.17 28.90
CA ASN A 353 11.84 -8.61 28.81
C ASN A 353 10.79 -9.40 28.02
N ASP A 354 9.59 -8.87 27.79
CA ASP A 354 8.49 -9.63 27.13
C ASP A 354 7.95 -8.95 25.87
N VAL A 355 8.55 -7.84 25.41
CA VAL A 355 8.12 -7.17 24.16
C VAL A 355 8.88 -7.71 22.95
N VAL A 356 8.15 -8.06 21.90
CA VAL A 356 8.72 -8.56 20.64
C VAL A 356 8.41 -7.65 19.46
N TRP A 357 9.36 -7.58 18.54
CA TRP A 357 9.15 -7.11 17.18
C TRP A 357 9.16 -8.29 16.23
N VAL A 358 8.10 -8.43 15.45
CA VAL A 358 7.97 -9.47 14.43
C VAL A 358 8.43 -8.91 13.08
N PHE A 359 9.37 -9.61 12.45
CA PHE A 359 9.78 -9.37 11.06
C PHE A 359 9.37 -10.57 10.21
N ASP A 360 8.83 -10.32 9.02
CA ASP A 360 8.92 -11.27 7.93
C ASP A 360 10.37 -11.41 7.42
N ILE A 361 10.66 -12.44 6.62
CA ILE A 361 11.97 -12.69 6.03
C ILE A 361 12.10 -12.21 4.59
N ASP A 362 11.34 -12.79 3.67
CA ASP A 362 11.55 -12.62 2.23
C ASP A 362 11.03 -11.25 1.80
N GLU A 363 11.85 -10.44 1.14
CA GLU A 363 11.58 -9.04 0.78
C GLU A 363 11.31 -8.09 1.96
N THR A 364 11.46 -8.59 3.18
CA THR A 364 11.40 -7.79 4.42
C THR A 364 12.76 -7.65 5.09
N THR A 365 13.49 -8.74 5.32
CA THR A 365 14.85 -8.72 5.90
C THR A 365 15.91 -9.27 4.96
N LEU A 366 15.56 -10.27 4.15
CA LEU A 366 16.37 -10.86 3.10
C LEU A 366 15.76 -10.54 1.73
N SER A 367 16.56 -10.02 0.80
CA SER A 367 16.15 -9.74 -0.56
C SER A 367 16.50 -10.90 -1.49
N ASN A 368 15.45 -11.46 -2.11
CA ASN A 368 15.50 -12.38 -3.22
C ASN A 368 15.41 -11.63 -4.57
N LEU A 369 15.60 -10.31 -4.59
CA LEU A 369 15.65 -9.51 -5.82
C LEU A 369 16.58 -10.09 -6.90
N PRO A 370 17.76 -10.69 -6.60
CA PRO A 370 18.56 -11.34 -7.63
C PRO A 370 17.86 -12.51 -8.33
N TYR A 371 17.03 -13.27 -7.61
CA TYR A 371 16.17 -14.30 -8.21
C TYR A 371 15.14 -13.64 -9.13
N TYR A 372 14.38 -12.68 -8.63
CA TYR A 372 13.32 -12.02 -9.41
C TYR A 372 13.87 -11.26 -10.63
N ALA A 373 15.07 -10.68 -10.56
CA ALA A 373 15.72 -10.03 -11.69
C ALA A 373 16.00 -10.99 -12.86
N GLN A 374 16.21 -12.28 -12.58
CA GLN A 374 16.37 -13.33 -13.61
C GLN A 374 15.03 -13.88 -14.12
N HIS A 375 13.91 -13.53 -13.48
CA HIS A 375 12.56 -14.03 -13.77
C HIS A 375 11.59 -12.87 -14.09
N GLY A 376 12.10 -11.83 -14.75
CA GLY A 376 11.34 -10.67 -15.22
C GLY A 376 10.62 -9.88 -14.11
N PHE A 377 11.24 -9.77 -12.93
CA PHE A 377 10.72 -9.06 -11.76
C PHE A 377 9.28 -9.43 -11.36
N GLY A 378 8.85 -10.67 -11.62
CA GLY A 378 7.50 -11.16 -11.31
C GLY A 378 6.55 -11.27 -12.51
N VAL A 379 7.02 -11.07 -13.75
CA VAL A 379 6.25 -11.35 -14.96
C VAL A 379 6.02 -12.87 -15.13
N GLU A 380 7.00 -13.65 -14.69
CA GLU A 380 6.92 -15.10 -14.70
C GLU A 380 6.02 -15.61 -13.57
N ARG A 381 5.31 -16.72 -13.84
CA ARG A 381 4.51 -17.36 -12.78
C ARG A 381 5.46 -17.93 -11.74
N PHE A 382 5.16 -17.66 -10.48
CA PHE A 382 5.93 -18.18 -9.36
C PHE A 382 6.09 -19.71 -9.44
N ASN A 383 7.34 -20.18 -9.37
CA ASN A 383 7.70 -21.59 -9.35
C ASN A 383 8.34 -21.91 -7.99
N ALA A 384 7.58 -22.60 -7.13
CA ALA A 384 8.03 -22.93 -5.78
C ALA A 384 9.31 -23.79 -5.76
N THR A 385 9.48 -24.71 -6.71
CA THR A 385 10.67 -25.57 -6.78
C THR A 385 11.92 -24.74 -7.06
N SER A 386 11.87 -23.91 -8.11
CA SER A 386 12.98 -23.04 -8.50
C SER A 386 13.30 -22.00 -7.42
N PHE A 387 12.28 -21.41 -6.79
CA PHE A 387 12.49 -20.48 -5.68
C PHE A 387 13.10 -21.17 -4.45
N ASN A 388 12.68 -22.40 -4.14
CA ASN A 388 13.27 -23.17 -3.04
C ASN A 388 14.75 -23.49 -3.31
N GLU A 389 15.11 -23.86 -4.54
CA GLU A 389 16.51 -24.04 -4.93
C GLU A 389 17.33 -22.75 -4.71
N TRP A 390 16.78 -21.59 -5.07
CA TRP A 390 17.38 -20.29 -4.77
C TRP A 390 17.56 -20.07 -3.26
N VAL A 391 16.54 -20.33 -2.45
CA VAL A 391 16.61 -20.20 -0.98
C VAL A 391 17.71 -21.11 -0.40
N PHE A 392 17.85 -22.33 -0.90
CA PHE A 392 18.90 -23.27 -0.47
C PHE A 392 20.32 -22.83 -0.83
N THR A 393 20.49 -21.85 -1.73
CA THR A 393 21.81 -21.25 -1.94
C THR A 393 22.29 -20.42 -0.76
N GLY A 394 21.37 -19.90 0.07
CA GLY A 394 21.69 -19.04 1.22
C GLY A 394 22.37 -17.71 0.84
N LYS A 395 22.12 -17.19 -0.36
CA LYS A 395 22.78 -16.00 -0.93
C LYS A 395 21.94 -14.72 -0.91
N ALA A 396 20.74 -14.74 -0.33
CA ALA A 396 19.89 -13.55 -0.28
C ALA A 396 20.58 -12.43 0.52
N LEU A 397 20.52 -11.20 0.02
CA LEU A 397 21.20 -10.07 0.65
C LEU A 397 20.33 -9.45 1.74
N ALA A 398 20.92 -8.83 2.77
CA ALA A 398 20.12 -8.05 3.71
C ALA A 398 19.45 -6.87 2.99
N LEU A 399 18.17 -6.64 3.30
CA LEU A 399 17.55 -5.33 3.08
C LEU A 399 18.08 -4.36 4.15
N PRO A 400 18.91 -3.39 3.79
CA PRO A 400 19.71 -2.67 4.77
C PRO A 400 18.91 -1.66 5.60
N GLU A 401 17.76 -1.15 5.13
CA GLU A 401 16.93 -0.29 5.97
C GLU A 401 16.27 -1.10 7.10
N SER A 402 15.79 -2.31 6.81
CA SER A 402 15.32 -3.28 7.80
C SER A 402 16.44 -3.74 8.75
N LEU A 403 17.64 -3.99 8.23
CA LEU A 403 18.80 -4.34 9.05
C LEU A 403 19.19 -3.18 10.01
N LYS A 404 19.09 -1.93 9.58
CA LYS A 404 19.30 -0.75 10.44
C LYS A 404 18.25 -0.69 11.54
N LEU A 405 16.96 -0.92 11.23
CA LEU A 405 15.90 -0.96 12.23
C LEU A 405 16.14 -2.10 13.23
N TYR A 406 16.41 -3.31 12.76
CA TYR A 406 16.76 -4.46 13.59
C TYR A 406 17.90 -4.13 14.58
N LYS A 407 19.02 -3.55 14.10
CA LYS A 407 20.15 -3.15 14.96
C LYS A 407 19.73 -2.13 16.03
N LYS A 408 18.85 -1.18 15.68
CA LYS A 408 18.30 -0.20 16.63
C LYS A 408 17.39 -0.88 17.68
N LEU A 409 16.53 -1.81 17.27
CA LEU A 409 15.64 -2.57 18.15
C LEU A 409 16.42 -3.43 19.15
N VAL A 410 17.45 -4.15 18.68
CA VAL A 410 18.32 -4.97 19.54
C VAL A 410 19.04 -4.11 20.59
N ARG A 411 19.52 -2.91 20.22
CA ARG A 411 20.11 -1.97 21.19
C ARG A 411 19.12 -1.48 22.25
N LEU A 412 17.84 -1.42 21.90
CA LEU A 412 16.75 -1.11 22.83
C LEU A 412 16.27 -2.33 23.62
N LYS A 413 16.93 -3.48 23.49
CA LYS A 413 16.57 -4.76 24.11
C LYS A 413 15.16 -5.25 23.72
N VAL A 414 14.66 -4.84 22.56
CA VAL A 414 13.45 -5.42 21.98
C VAL A 414 13.80 -6.80 21.43
N LYS A 415 13.04 -7.81 21.85
CA LYS A 415 13.19 -9.18 21.37
C LYS A 415 12.78 -9.30 19.92
N ILE A 416 13.48 -10.12 19.15
CA ILE A 416 13.27 -10.23 17.71
C ILE A 416 12.68 -11.60 17.38
N VAL A 417 11.55 -11.59 16.67
CA VAL A 417 10.94 -12.80 16.12
C VAL A 417 10.93 -12.70 14.60
N PHE A 418 11.52 -13.68 13.93
CA PHE A 418 11.34 -13.86 12.49
C PHE A 418 10.20 -14.84 12.24
N LEU A 419 9.24 -14.44 11.41
CA LEU A 419 8.05 -15.22 11.05
C LEU A 419 7.91 -15.31 9.53
N THR A 420 8.28 -16.45 8.96
CA THR A 420 8.44 -16.62 7.49
C THR A 420 7.52 -17.69 6.91
N GLY A 421 7.20 -17.54 5.62
CA GLY A 421 6.54 -18.57 4.82
C GLY A 421 7.43 -19.75 4.42
N ARG A 422 8.76 -19.66 4.59
CA ARG A 422 9.72 -20.75 4.36
C ARG A 422 9.39 -21.97 5.22
N THR A 423 9.72 -23.16 4.75
CA THR A 423 9.41 -24.43 5.43
C THR A 423 10.53 -24.87 6.36
N GLU A 424 10.23 -25.73 7.34
CA GLU A 424 11.18 -26.16 8.38
C GLU A 424 12.47 -26.80 7.85
N ASP A 425 12.44 -27.47 6.70
CA ASP A 425 13.63 -28.00 6.04
C ASP A 425 14.61 -26.91 5.57
N GLN A 426 14.15 -25.66 5.44
CA GLN A 426 14.97 -24.50 5.10
C GLN A 426 15.54 -23.77 6.34
N ARG A 427 15.31 -24.28 7.55
CA ARG A 427 15.74 -23.61 8.80
C ARG A 427 17.24 -23.32 8.82
N THR A 428 18.08 -24.34 8.66
CA THR A 428 19.55 -24.20 8.76
C THR A 428 20.09 -23.20 7.74
N VAL A 429 19.63 -23.26 6.49
CA VAL A 429 20.08 -22.31 5.45
C VAL A 429 19.59 -20.89 5.72
N THR A 430 18.36 -20.74 6.24
CA THR A 430 17.80 -19.44 6.59
C THR A 430 18.56 -18.79 7.75
N GLU A 431 18.86 -19.55 8.80
CA GLU A 431 19.68 -19.06 9.93
C GLU A 431 21.09 -18.67 9.49
N THR A 432 21.71 -19.49 8.63
CA THR A 432 23.04 -19.23 8.08
C THR A 432 23.04 -17.94 7.26
N ASN A 433 22.04 -17.76 6.39
CA ASN A 433 21.92 -16.58 5.55
C ASN A 433 21.63 -15.32 6.39
N LEU A 434 20.73 -15.37 7.38
CA LEU A 434 20.46 -14.24 8.27
C LEU A 434 21.74 -13.78 9.00
N ARG A 435 22.52 -14.73 9.55
CA ARG A 435 23.79 -14.43 10.22
C ARG A 435 24.82 -13.84 9.26
N SER A 436 24.96 -14.40 8.06
CA SER A 436 25.96 -13.94 7.09
C SER A 436 25.74 -12.48 6.65
N VAL A 437 24.50 -12.00 6.68
CA VAL A 437 24.15 -10.62 6.31
C VAL A 437 23.95 -9.68 7.52
N GLY A 438 24.26 -10.15 8.73
CA GLY A 438 24.38 -9.32 9.93
C GLY A 438 23.19 -9.32 10.89
N TYR A 439 22.22 -10.22 10.73
CA TYR A 439 21.22 -10.53 11.77
C TYR A 439 21.79 -11.60 12.70
N ASN A 440 22.37 -11.20 13.83
CA ASN A 440 23.20 -12.10 14.65
C ASN A 440 22.48 -12.73 15.85
N SER A 441 21.34 -12.17 16.24
CA SER A 441 20.54 -12.62 17.40
C SER A 441 19.05 -12.46 17.15
N TRP A 442 18.26 -13.43 17.61
CA TRP A 442 16.81 -13.40 17.63
C TRP A 442 16.32 -14.35 18.73
N ASP A 443 15.09 -14.13 19.18
CA ASP A 443 14.45 -14.96 20.21
C ASP A 443 13.77 -16.17 19.57
N LYS A 444 13.09 -15.97 18.43
CA LYS A 444 12.42 -17.05 17.70
C LYS A 444 12.58 -16.89 16.19
N LEU A 445 12.78 -18.03 15.52
CA LEU A 445 12.63 -18.18 14.08
C LEU A 445 11.51 -19.20 13.83
N LEU A 446 10.37 -18.69 13.39
CA LEU A 446 9.14 -19.44 13.14
C LEU A 446 9.02 -19.69 11.63
N LEU A 447 9.11 -20.95 11.22
CA LEU A 447 8.92 -21.40 9.85
C LEU A 447 7.57 -22.10 9.68
N LYS A 448 7.11 -22.20 8.43
CA LYS A 448 5.83 -22.80 8.07
C LYS A 448 5.90 -24.32 8.24
N GLY A 449 5.22 -24.82 9.27
CA GLY A 449 5.09 -26.24 9.54
C GLY A 449 4.16 -26.96 8.54
N LYS A 450 4.30 -28.29 8.44
CA LYS A 450 3.54 -29.15 7.51
C LYS A 450 2.02 -29.03 7.65
N ASN A 451 1.52 -28.74 8.85
CA ASN A 451 0.09 -28.56 9.13
C ASN A 451 -0.54 -27.33 8.46
N PHE A 452 0.28 -26.45 7.86
CA PHE A 452 -0.16 -25.25 7.14
C PHE A 452 0.04 -25.34 5.62
N VAL A 453 0.41 -26.51 5.09
CA VAL A 453 0.48 -26.72 3.64
C VAL A 453 -0.89 -26.47 3.01
N GLY A 454 -0.93 -25.71 1.93
CA GLY A 454 -2.17 -25.31 1.24
C GLY A 454 -2.98 -24.21 1.94
N LYS A 455 -2.64 -23.83 3.17
CA LYS A 455 -3.33 -22.74 3.89
C LYS A 455 -2.78 -21.35 3.52
N PRO A 456 -3.64 -20.31 3.53
CA PRO A 456 -3.21 -18.92 3.34
C PRO A 456 -2.10 -18.52 4.32
N ALA A 457 -1.19 -17.66 3.88
CA ALA A 457 -0.11 -17.18 4.71
C ALA A 457 -0.64 -16.40 5.92
N ALA A 458 -1.70 -15.60 5.74
CA ALA A 458 -2.33 -14.85 6.83
C ALA A 458 -2.86 -15.76 7.95
N GLU A 459 -3.39 -16.96 7.63
CA GLU A 459 -3.87 -17.92 8.63
C GLU A 459 -2.71 -18.47 9.46
N TYR A 460 -1.64 -18.93 8.79
CA TYR A 460 -0.43 -19.41 9.45
C TYR A 460 0.19 -18.33 10.35
N LYS A 461 0.39 -17.12 9.81
CA LYS A 461 1.04 -16.03 10.55
C LYS A 461 0.18 -15.54 11.72
N SER A 462 -1.14 -15.48 11.57
CA SER A 462 -2.06 -15.20 12.68
C SER A 462 -1.97 -16.24 13.79
N ALA A 463 -1.92 -17.53 13.44
CA ALA A 463 -1.79 -18.61 14.41
C ALA A 463 -0.47 -18.51 15.20
N GLN A 464 0.64 -18.19 14.52
CA GLN A 464 1.94 -18.03 15.18
C GLN A 464 1.97 -16.81 16.11
N ARG A 465 1.42 -15.66 15.69
CA ARG A 465 1.33 -14.48 16.56
C ARG A 465 0.45 -14.73 17.78
N LYS A 466 -0.65 -15.48 17.64
CA LYS A 466 -1.49 -15.90 18.76
C LYS A 466 -0.72 -16.79 19.76
N ILE A 467 0.17 -17.67 19.26
CA ILE A 467 1.04 -18.47 20.13
C ILE A 467 2.01 -17.57 20.89
N LEU A 468 2.65 -16.60 20.23
CA LEU A 468 3.53 -15.63 20.90
C LEU A 468 2.82 -14.91 22.04
N GLU A 469 1.61 -14.39 21.80
CA GLU A 469 0.84 -13.71 22.85
C GLU A 469 0.45 -14.65 24.01
N LYS A 470 0.10 -15.91 23.71
CA LYS A 470 -0.18 -16.93 24.74
C LYS A 470 1.05 -17.29 25.58
N GLU A 471 2.24 -17.22 25.01
CA GLU A 471 3.52 -17.41 25.71
C GLU A 471 3.92 -16.20 26.56
N GLY A 472 3.10 -15.13 26.56
CA GLY A 472 3.33 -13.92 27.34
C GLY A 472 4.02 -12.79 26.57
N TYR A 473 4.36 -12.99 25.29
CA TYR A 473 4.95 -11.93 24.49
C TYR A 473 3.94 -10.85 24.15
N LYS A 474 4.34 -9.59 24.28
CA LYS A 474 3.61 -8.44 23.76
C LYS A 474 4.20 -8.04 22.41
N ILE A 475 3.47 -8.28 21.32
CA ILE A 475 3.88 -7.87 19.97
C ILE A 475 3.71 -6.35 19.85
N ILE A 476 4.82 -5.61 19.97
CA ILE A 476 4.79 -4.14 19.91
C ILE A 476 4.88 -3.60 18.49
N GLY A 477 5.43 -4.37 17.55
CA GLY A 477 5.50 -4.05 16.13
C GLY A 477 5.58 -5.30 15.27
N ASN A 478 4.97 -5.25 14.09
CA ASN A 478 4.96 -6.32 13.10
C ASN A 478 5.25 -5.71 11.71
N MET A 479 6.27 -6.20 11.02
CA MET A 479 6.75 -5.64 9.75
C MET A 479 6.86 -6.72 8.69
N GLY A 480 6.34 -6.42 7.50
CA GLY A 480 6.32 -7.32 6.36
C GLY A 480 6.11 -6.59 5.05
N ASP A 481 6.49 -7.19 3.95
CA ASP A 481 6.32 -6.71 2.58
C ASP A 481 4.97 -7.13 1.99
N GLN A 482 4.24 -8.05 2.63
CA GLN A 482 2.91 -8.48 2.18
C GLN A 482 1.83 -8.12 3.20
N TRP A 483 0.61 -7.86 2.71
CA TRP A 483 -0.53 -7.64 3.61
C TRP A 483 -0.89 -8.89 4.41
N SER A 484 -0.58 -10.09 3.91
CA SER A 484 -0.76 -11.34 4.67
C SER A 484 0.12 -11.44 5.92
N ASP A 485 1.18 -10.62 6.03
CA ASP A 485 2.00 -10.51 7.23
C ASP A 485 1.35 -9.66 8.31
N LEU A 486 0.49 -8.73 7.89
CA LEU A 486 0.02 -7.59 8.68
C LEU A 486 -1.49 -7.63 8.96
N LEU A 487 -2.22 -8.50 8.26
CA LEU A 487 -3.64 -8.74 8.44
C LEU A 487 -3.90 -10.04 9.22
N GLY A 488 -5.18 -10.25 9.54
CA GLY A 488 -5.65 -11.36 10.38
C GLY A 488 -5.73 -10.98 11.86
N THR A 489 -5.48 -11.93 12.75
CA THR A 489 -5.58 -11.71 14.20
C THR A 489 -4.20 -11.55 14.83
N ASN A 490 -4.16 -10.98 16.04
CA ASN A 490 -2.96 -10.86 16.86
C ASN A 490 -1.82 -10.13 16.12
N ILE A 491 -2.15 -9.12 15.31
CA ILE A 491 -1.19 -8.42 14.44
C ILE A 491 -0.19 -7.53 15.21
N GLY A 492 -0.35 -7.43 16.52
CA GLY A 492 0.43 -6.56 17.41
C GLY A 492 -0.15 -5.15 17.53
N LEU A 493 0.55 -4.31 18.30
CA LEU A 493 0.13 -2.92 18.54
C LEU A 493 0.23 -2.04 17.29
N ARG A 494 1.13 -2.37 16.37
CA ARG A 494 1.32 -1.64 15.13
C ARG A 494 1.93 -2.49 14.02
N THR A 495 1.47 -2.26 12.80
CA THR A 495 1.97 -2.91 11.59
C THR A 495 2.73 -1.93 10.69
N PHE A 496 3.68 -2.45 9.92
CA PHE A 496 4.45 -1.67 8.95
C PHE A 496 4.60 -2.44 7.63
N LYS A 497 4.03 -1.91 6.54
CA LYS A 497 4.02 -2.49 5.19
C LYS A 497 5.22 -1.99 4.40
N LEU A 498 6.21 -2.84 4.14
CA LEU A 498 7.28 -2.56 3.19
C LEU A 498 6.78 -2.68 1.74
N PRO A 499 7.35 -1.92 0.79
CA PRO A 499 6.96 -2.04 -0.61
C PRO A 499 7.41 -3.38 -1.18
N ASP A 500 6.52 -4.04 -1.92
CA ASP A 500 6.89 -5.16 -2.79
C ASP A 500 5.86 -5.32 -3.92
N PRO A 501 6.21 -4.86 -5.13
CA PRO A 501 5.42 -5.06 -6.33
C PRO A 501 5.79 -6.32 -7.11
N MET A 502 6.73 -7.16 -6.67
CA MET A 502 7.20 -8.31 -7.46
C MET A 502 6.28 -9.52 -7.35
N TYR A 503 5.65 -9.74 -6.20
CA TYR A 503 4.69 -10.83 -6.00
C TYR A 503 3.56 -10.46 -5.03
N TYR A 504 2.58 -11.37 -4.93
CA TYR A 504 1.47 -11.27 -3.99
C TYR A 504 1.25 -12.57 -3.24
N ILE A 505 1.09 -12.48 -1.92
CA ILE A 505 0.76 -13.61 -1.05
C ILE A 505 -0.47 -13.28 -0.21
N SER A 506 -1.48 -14.16 -0.29
CA SER A 506 -2.72 -14.12 0.51
C SER A 506 -2.61 -14.87 1.84
#